data_AF-A0A1N6FVJ4-F1
#
_entry.id   AF-A0A1N6FVJ4-F1
#
_cell.length_a   1.000
_cell.length_b   1.000
_cell.length_c   1.000
_cell.angle_alpha   90.00
_cell.angle_beta   90.00
_cell.angle_gamma   90.00
#
_symmetry.space_group_name_H-M   'P 1'
#
loop_
_entity.id
_entity.type
_entity.pdbx_description
1 polymer ?
#
loop_
_entity_poly.entity_id
_entity_poly.type
_entity_poly.pdbx_seq_one_letter_code
_entity_poly.pdbx_strand_id
1 'polypeptide(L)'
;MPGELHKLWKAPRPGAYHMEYGFFCMGYEIAGALGIKMAEPERDVICMVGDGAYMMANSEMATAAMMRVPFTVVLTDNRGFGCINRLQMSTGGAEFNNLLEHTIHGQPSRIDFAAHAAAMGAEAVKVSGIEELEAALARRERRRPLVGCGGARNLHPRRGQRGSQGLRDRPRIPDRRINPMPVRIGISPIAWQNDDLPDLTAAYTMEQALRESRAIGYTGVERGQRMPHDTPGLRRALEANDIALCGGWCSGNLLVNDLEDEKRAVAAQVEQFVALGAPCIVYAEFSNTVQGQSGTPVSRRPRLSRDEIHAYAARLGELARWMAGQGMQLAYHHHMGSIIENEDEVNWLMEASPREVHLLYDTGHLRFGGADELAVLDRWPDRVLHVHYKDVRPKIVDQIRASDCSFLDAVIAGAFTVPGDPEGCIDFATITRKLVAMNYAGWIVVEAEQDPAKAPPYECSRLGYETITAACRNAGLDIIR
;
A
#
# COMPACT_ATOMS: atom_id res chain seq x y z
N MET A 1 23.02 7.06 4.43
CA MET A 1 23.46 8.42 4.04
C MET A 1 22.33 9.46 4.12
N PRO A 2 21.15 9.31 3.49
CA PRO A 2 20.14 10.38 3.47
C PRO A 2 19.73 10.87 4.87
N GLY A 3 19.41 9.95 5.79
CA GLY A 3 19.06 10.33 7.17
C GLY A 3 20.18 10.98 7.99
N GLU A 4 21.46 10.71 7.67
CA GLU A 4 22.60 11.34 8.35
C GLU A 4 22.90 12.72 7.77
N LEU A 5 22.85 12.85 6.44
CA LEU A 5 23.04 14.14 5.76
C LEU A 5 21.96 15.15 6.16
N HIS A 6 20.70 14.72 6.33
CA HIS A 6 19.65 15.61 6.82
C HIS A 6 19.87 16.10 8.25
N LYS A 7 20.48 15.28 9.11
CA LYS A 7 20.80 15.66 10.50
C LYS A 7 22.05 16.55 10.59
N LEU A 8 23.03 16.32 9.72
CA LEU A 8 24.37 16.89 9.85
C LEU A 8 24.65 18.04 8.87
N TRP A 9 24.00 18.07 7.71
CA TRP A 9 24.27 19.04 6.65
C TRP A 9 23.54 20.35 6.92
N LYS A 10 24.32 21.42 7.12
CA LYS A 10 23.78 22.77 7.28
C LYS A 10 23.81 23.48 5.94
N ALA A 11 22.67 23.54 5.25
CA ALA A 11 22.55 24.24 3.98
C ALA A 11 22.79 25.75 4.19
N PRO A 12 23.79 26.37 3.55
CA PRO A 12 24.12 27.78 3.80
C PRO A 12 23.16 28.76 3.12
N ARG A 13 22.34 28.29 2.17
CA ARG A 13 21.37 29.09 1.40
C ARG A 13 20.32 28.20 0.73
N PRO A 14 19.16 28.75 0.31
CA PRO A 14 18.19 28.01 -0.49
C PRO A 14 18.80 27.39 -1.76
N GLY A 15 18.39 26.16 -2.07
CA GLY A 15 18.88 25.39 -3.21
C GLY A 15 20.35 24.94 -3.12
N ALA A 16 21.00 25.03 -1.95
CA ALA A 16 22.36 24.50 -1.73
C ALA A 16 22.38 23.05 -1.20
N TYR A 17 21.20 22.45 -0.99
CA TYR A 17 21.03 21.06 -0.59
C TYR A 17 19.83 20.49 -1.34
N HIS A 18 20.05 19.36 -2.00
CA HIS A 18 19.01 18.65 -2.74
C HIS A 18 19.05 17.18 -2.35
N MET A 19 17.90 16.64 -1.95
CA MET A 19 17.75 15.25 -1.56
C MET A 19 16.37 14.78 -1.96
N GLU A 20 16.28 13.61 -2.58
CA GLU A 20 15.01 12.97 -2.90
C GLU A 20 14.46 12.32 -1.61
N TYR A 21 13.24 12.73 -1.24
CA TYR A 21 12.51 12.25 -0.05
C TYR A 21 11.08 11.80 -0.39
N GLY A 22 10.70 11.75 -1.68
CA GLY A 22 9.39 11.29 -2.09
C GLY A 22 9.25 9.80 -1.81
N PHE A 23 9.83 8.96 -2.66
CA PHE A 23 9.76 7.51 -2.52
C PHE A 23 11.03 6.89 -1.92
N PHE A 24 11.98 7.71 -1.44
CA PHE A 24 13.31 7.26 -1.00
C PHE A 24 14.03 6.46 -2.10
N CYS A 25 13.98 6.98 -3.33
CA CYS A 25 14.50 6.30 -4.50
C CYS A 25 16.03 6.19 -4.43
N MET A 26 16.53 4.96 -4.30
CA MET A 26 17.98 4.69 -4.32
C MET A 26 18.53 4.77 -5.73
N GLY A 27 19.68 5.44 -5.91
CA GLY A 27 20.35 5.59 -7.21
C GLY A 27 19.99 6.89 -7.96
N TYR A 28 19.06 7.69 -7.43
CA TYR A 28 18.70 9.00 -8.00
C TYR A 28 19.89 9.98 -8.06
N GLU A 29 20.88 9.84 -7.18
CA GLU A 29 21.83 10.89 -6.85
C GLU A 29 22.66 11.39 -8.05
N ILE A 30 23.06 10.49 -8.96
CA ILE A 30 23.88 10.84 -10.13
C ILE A 30 23.04 11.55 -11.19
N ALA A 31 21.86 11.01 -11.51
CA ALA A 31 20.94 11.63 -12.46
C ALA A 31 20.45 13.01 -11.97
N GLY A 32 20.14 13.10 -10.67
CA GLY A 32 19.78 14.36 -10.03
C GLY A 32 20.91 15.40 -10.10
N ALA A 33 22.15 15.00 -9.80
CA ALA A 33 23.30 15.89 -9.89
C ALA A 33 23.56 16.37 -11.33
N LEU A 34 23.43 15.50 -12.33
CA LEU A 34 23.51 15.86 -13.74
C LEU A 34 22.44 16.90 -14.10
N GLY A 35 21.17 16.65 -13.75
CA GLY A 35 20.07 17.58 -13.99
C GLY A 35 20.27 18.93 -13.31
N ILE A 36 20.69 18.96 -12.05
CA ILE A 36 21.01 20.19 -11.32
C ILE A 36 22.14 20.95 -12.01
N LYS A 37 23.20 20.26 -12.44
CA LYS A 37 24.32 20.90 -13.12
C LYS A 37 23.92 21.48 -14.49
N MET A 38 23.01 20.83 -15.20
CA MET A 38 22.46 21.34 -16.46
C MET A 38 21.56 22.56 -16.25
N ALA A 39 20.74 22.55 -15.18
CA ALA A 39 19.85 23.66 -14.86
C ALA A 39 20.60 24.88 -14.27
N GLU A 40 21.70 24.64 -13.55
CA GLU A 40 22.51 25.65 -12.87
C GLU A 40 24.01 25.49 -13.22
N PRO A 41 24.42 25.81 -14.46
CA PRO A 41 25.77 25.51 -14.98
C PRO A 41 26.92 26.14 -14.20
N GLU A 42 26.70 27.29 -13.57
CA GLU A 42 27.70 28.02 -12.78
C GLU A 42 27.89 27.43 -11.37
N ARG A 43 26.94 26.60 -10.89
CA ARG A 43 27.04 26.03 -9.55
C ARG A 43 28.02 24.87 -9.49
N ASP A 44 28.71 24.79 -8.38
CA ASP A 44 29.57 23.66 -8.05
C ASP A 44 28.74 22.55 -7.41
N VAL A 45 28.42 21.52 -8.19
CA VAL A 45 27.54 20.43 -7.78
C VAL A 45 28.37 19.26 -7.27
N ILE A 46 28.09 18.85 -6.03
CA ILE A 46 28.71 17.69 -5.39
C ILE A 46 27.60 16.67 -5.05
N CYS A 47 27.68 15.51 -5.67
CA CYS A 47 26.83 14.35 -5.46
C CYS A 47 27.45 13.44 -4.40
N MET A 48 26.70 13.09 -3.35
CA MET A 48 27.11 12.13 -2.33
C MET A 48 26.35 10.83 -2.56
N VAL A 49 27.04 9.74 -2.91
CA VAL A 49 26.40 8.44 -3.23
C VAL A 49 27.12 7.27 -2.55
N GLY A 50 26.36 6.23 -2.19
CA GLY A 50 26.89 5.00 -1.61
C GLY A 50 27.16 3.98 -2.70
N ASP A 51 28.11 3.06 -2.50
CA ASP A 51 28.43 2.02 -3.47
C ASP A 51 27.23 1.16 -3.88
N GLY A 52 26.32 0.84 -2.96
CA GLY A 52 25.06 0.16 -3.27
C GLY A 52 24.15 0.96 -4.21
N ALA A 53 23.94 2.25 -3.94
CA ALA A 53 23.12 3.13 -4.78
C ALA A 53 23.78 3.44 -6.13
N TYR A 54 25.10 3.59 -6.15
CA TYR A 54 25.88 3.73 -7.38
C TYR A 54 25.68 2.54 -8.32
N MET A 55 25.65 1.32 -7.80
CA MET A 55 25.42 0.13 -8.64
C MET A 55 23.99 -0.02 -9.14
N MET A 56 23.02 0.70 -8.57
CA MET A 56 21.64 0.72 -9.06
C MET A 56 21.49 1.62 -10.30
N ALA A 57 22.18 2.76 -10.35
CA ALA A 57 22.02 3.72 -11.44
C ALA A 57 23.31 4.54 -11.67
N ASN A 58 24.33 3.92 -12.27
CA ASN A 58 25.59 4.59 -12.62
C ASN A 58 25.70 5.05 -14.09
N SER A 59 24.79 4.63 -14.96
CA SER A 59 24.86 4.88 -16.41
C SER A 59 24.95 6.36 -16.77
N GLU A 60 24.35 7.24 -15.97
CA GLU A 60 24.40 8.68 -16.22
C GLU A 60 25.79 9.30 -16.05
N MET A 61 26.76 8.58 -15.48
CA MET A 61 28.17 8.98 -15.55
C MET A 61 28.66 9.02 -17.00
N ALA A 62 28.27 8.05 -17.83
CA ALA A 62 28.64 8.02 -19.24
C ALA A 62 27.98 9.17 -20.01
N THR A 63 26.70 9.42 -19.75
CA THR A 63 25.96 10.58 -20.30
C THR A 63 26.65 11.90 -19.97
N ALA A 64 27.01 12.09 -18.69
CA ALA A 64 27.69 13.29 -18.23
C ALA A 64 29.05 13.50 -18.92
N ALA A 65 29.81 12.41 -19.10
CA ALA A 65 31.09 12.44 -19.82
C ALA A 65 30.90 12.78 -21.31
N MET A 66 29.93 12.16 -21.98
CA MET A 66 29.58 12.42 -23.39
C MET A 66 29.17 13.87 -23.62
N MET A 67 28.32 14.39 -22.73
CA MET A 67 27.83 15.77 -22.80
C MET A 67 28.83 16.80 -22.27
N ARG A 68 29.94 16.35 -21.66
CA ARG A 68 30.94 17.19 -20.99
C ARG A 68 30.32 18.09 -19.91
N VAL A 69 29.40 17.55 -19.13
CA VAL A 69 28.77 18.26 -18.00
C VAL A 69 29.55 17.97 -16.71
N PRO A 70 30.24 18.95 -16.11
CA PRO A 70 31.15 18.70 -15.00
C PRO A 70 30.46 18.81 -13.63
N PHE A 71 30.39 17.70 -12.90
CA PHE A 71 30.01 17.67 -11.48
C PHE A 71 30.85 16.67 -10.70
N THR A 72 30.92 16.80 -9.38
CA THR A 72 31.75 15.92 -8.53
C THR A 72 30.88 14.84 -7.90
N VAL A 73 31.33 13.59 -7.89
CA VAL A 73 30.72 12.48 -7.16
C VAL A 73 31.65 12.04 -6.04
N VAL A 74 31.15 12.03 -4.82
CA VAL A 74 31.81 11.43 -3.66
C VAL A 74 31.13 10.10 -3.40
N LEU A 75 31.84 9.01 -3.74
CA LEU A 75 31.34 7.64 -3.62
C LEU A 75 31.89 7.01 -2.33
N THR A 76 30.98 6.66 -1.42
CA THR A 76 31.32 5.95 -0.19
C THR A 76 31.27 4.43 -0.41
N ASP A 77 32.44 3.80 -0.43
CA ASP A 77 32.61 2.34 -0.59
C ASP A 77 32.50 1.67 0.78
N ASN A 78 31.28 1.31 1.18
CA ASN A 78 31.03 0.58 2.43
C ASN A 78 30.75 -0.92 2.23
N ARG A 79 30.86 -1.39 0.99
CA ARG A 79 30.65 -2.79 0.57
C ARG A 79 29.22 -3.26 0.81
N GLY A 80 28.24 -2.45 0.43
CA GLY A 80 26.83 -2.84 0.39
C GLY A 80 25.82 -1.71 0.61
N PHE A 81 24.62 -2.12 1.03
CA PHE A 81 23.51 -1.26 1.42
C PHE A 81 23.58 -0.91 2.90
N GLY A 82 24.66 -0.27 3.35
CA GLY A 82 24.93 -0.04 4.78
C GLY A 82 23.82 0.71 5.54
N CYS A 83 23.07 1.60 4.88
CA CYS A 83 21.92 2.28 5.49
C CYS A 83 20.75 1.32 5.74
N ILE A 84 20.49 0.40 4.81
CA ILE A 84 19.44 -0.61 4.90
C ILE A 84 19.83 -1.69 5.90
N ASN A 85 21.11 -2.07 5.95
CA ASN A 85 21.64 -2.98 6.97
C ASN A 85 21.35 -2.47 8.39
N ARG A 86 21.62 -1.18 8.64
CA ARG A 86 21.35 -0.56 9.94
C ARG A 86 19.86 -0.47 10.25
N LEU A 87 19.03 -0.17 9.25
CA LEU A 87 17.58 -0.14 9.39
C LEU A 87 17.04 -1.53 9.77
N GLN A 88 17.43 -2.56 9.03
CA GLN A 88 17.09 -3.96 9.30
C GLN A 88 17.43 -4.38 10.74
N MET A 89 18.63 -4.02 11.21
CA MET A 89 19.04 -4.28 12.60
C MET A 89 18.19 -3.51 13.61
N SER A 90 17.86 -2.25 13.31
CA SER A 90 17.05 -1.42 14.20
C SER A 90 15.59 -1.88 14.33
N THR A 91 15.09 -2.64 13.35
CA THR A 91 13.75 -3.24 13.37
C THR A 91 13.74 -4.67 13.92
N GLY A 92 14.79 -5.08 14.65
CA GLY A 92 14.87 -6.38 15.31
C GLY A 92 15.31 -7.55 14.42
N GLY A 93 15.69 -7.30 13.16
CA GLY A 93 16.26 -8.30 12.27
C GLY A 93 17.76 -8.51 12.52
N ALA A 94 18.26 -9.73 12.26
CA ALA A 94 19.70 -9.93 12.10
C ALA A 94 20.19 -9.33 10.77
N GLU A 95 21.48 -9.03 10.66
CA GLU A 95 22.09 -8.64 9.38
C GLU A 95 21.86 -9.74 8.34
N PHE A 96 21.24 -9.40 7.21
CA PHE A 96 20.96 -10.37 6.15
C PHE A 96 20.98 -9.70 4.78
N ASN A 97 21.90 -10.13 3.90
CA ASN A 97 22.06 -9.72 2.51
C ASN A 97 22.21 -8.22 2.19
N ASN A 98 22.29 -7.36 3.21
CA ASN A 98 22.49 -5.92 3.00
C ASN A 98 23.96 -5.51 2.87
N LEU A 99 24.90 -6.29 3.42
CA LEU A 99 26.33 -6.12 3.16
C LEU A 99 26.78 -7.18 2.17
N LEU A 100 27.63 -6.83 1.22
CA LEU A 100 28.17 -7.75 0.20
C LEU A 100 28.93 -8.93 0.83
N GLU A 101 29.45 -8.75 2.05
CA GLU A 101 30.08 -9.82 2.85
C GLU A 101 29.09 -10.87 3.34
N HIS A 102 27.82 -10.51 3.50
CA HIS A 102 26.76 -11.38 4.03
C HIS A 102 25.93 -12.03 2.92
N THR A 103 26.20 -11.69 1.66
CA THR A 103 25.48 -12.25 0.51
C THR A 103 26.00 -13.63 0.12
N ILE A 104 25.14 -14.45 -0.47
CA ILE A 104 25.54 -15.73 -1.07
C ILE A 104 26.29 -15.41 -2.37
N HIS A 105 27.61 -15.61 -2.36
CA HIS A 105 28.44 -15.36 -3.53
C HIS A 105 29.31 -16.58 -3.89
N GLY A 106 29.30 -16.99 -5.16
CA GLY A 106 30.32 -17.90 -5.70
C GLY A 106 31.66 -17.19 -5.92
N GLN A 107 31.62 -15.89 -6.19
CA GLN A 107 32.77 -15.00 -6.34
C GLN A 107 32.51 -13.70 -5.57
N PRO A 108 33.32 -13.34 -4.56
CA PRO A 108 33.14 -12.09 -3.82
C PRO A 108 33.27 -10.87 -4.72
N SER A 109 32.40 -9.88 -4.55
CA SER A 109 32.47 -8.62 -5.29
C SER A 109 33.69 -7.79 -4.86
N ARG A 110 34.60 -7.57 -5.80
CA ARG A 110 35.80 -6.73 -5.64
C ARG A 110 35.82 -5.57 -6.64
N ILE A 111 34.66 -4.97 -6.88
CA ILE A 111 34.52 -3.86 -7.81
C ILE A 111 35.49 -2.74 -7.40
N ASP A 112 36.27 -2.29 -8.38
CA ASP A 112 37.04 -1.06 -8.28
C ASP A 112 36.17 0.06 -8.84
N PHE A 113 35.51 0.80 -7.96
CA PHE A 113 34.60 1.87 -8.35
C PHE A 113 35.30 3.02 -9.05
N ALA A 114 36.58 3.29 -8.76
CA ALA A 114 37.34 4.32 -9.45
C ALA A 114 37.62 3.87 -10.90
N ALA A 115 38.09 2.64 -11.09
CA ALA A 115 38.27 2.08 -12.44
C ALA A 115 36.95 1.98 -13.20
N HIS A 116 35.85 1.60 -12.54
CA HIS A 116 34.52 1.54 -13.14
C HIS A 116 34.03 2.91 -13.62
N ALA A 117 34.16 3.94 -12.78
CA ALA A 117 33.82 5.32 -13.16
C ALA A 117 34.71 5.83 -14.31
N ALA A 118 36.02 5.52 -14.26
CA ALA A 118 36.95 5.88 -15.33
C ALA A 118 36.60 5.21 -16.66
N ALA A 119 36.13 3.97 -16.64
CA ALA A 119 35.66 3.26 -17.84
C ALA A 119 34.43 3.93 -18.49
N MET A 120 33.62 4.66 -17.70
CA MET A 120 32.50 5.48 -18.20
C MET A 120 32.93 6.90 -18.62
N GLY A 121 34.22 7.21 -18.60
CA GLY A 121 34.77 8.49 -19.07
C GLY A 121 34.90 9.59 -18.00
N ALA A 122 34.65 9.26 -16.73
CA ALA A 122 34.91 10.17 -15.62
C ALA A 122 36.42 10.25 -15.29
N GLU A 123 36.86 11.36 -14.73
CA GLU A 123 38.09 11.36 -13.94
C GLU A 123 37.79 10.70 -12.60
N ALA A 124 38.59 9.75 -12.15
CA ALA A 124 38.30 9.02 -10.93
C ALA A 124 39.56 8.75 -10.11
N VAL A 125 39.48 9.03 -8.81
CA VAL A 125 40.55 8.82 -7.85
C VAL A 125 40.03 8.06 -6.64
N LYS A 126 40.79 7.07 -6.21
CA LYS A 126 40.52 6.36 -4.96
C LYS A 126 41.24 7.08 -3.83
N VAL A 127 40.51 7.38 -2.76
CA VAL A 127 41.01 8.07 -1.57
C VAL A 127 40.80 7.18 -0.35
N SER A 128 41.73 7.23 0.60
CA SER A 128 41.76 6.36 1.77
C SER A 128 41.31 7.06 3.06
N GLY A 129 41.12 8.39 3.02
CA GLY A 129 40.73 9.22 4.16
C GLY A 129 40.30 10.64 3.79
N ILE A 130 39.97 11.44 4.81
CA ILE A 130 39.45 12.81 4.65
C ILE A 130 40.51 13.72 4.01
N GLU A 131 41.77 13.66 4.45
CA GLU A 131 42.87 14.50 3.93
C GLU A 131 43.08 14.30 2.43
N GLU A 132 43.05 13.05 1.96
CA GLU A 132 43.17 12.72 0.54
C GLU A 132 41.94 13.15 -0.25
N LEU A 133 40.74 13.07 0.34
CA LEU A 133 39.51 13.57 -0.26
C LEU A 133 39.55 15.10 -0.41
N GLU A 134 40.00 15.83 0.61
CA GLU A 134 40.18 17.29 0.57
C GLU A 134 41.19 17.69 -0.51
N ALA A 135 42.33 16.98 -0.59
CA ALA A 135 43.32 17.20 -1.63
C ALA A 135 42.78 16.92 -3.04
N ALA A 136 42.01 15.84 -3.21
CA ALA A 136 41.36 15.51 -4.48
C ALA A 136 40.33 16.57 -4.89
N LEU A 137 39.50 17.02 -3.95
CA LEU A 137 38.55 18.11 -4.18
C LEU A 137 39.30 19.40 -4.55
N ALA A 138 40.35 19.79 -3.84
CA ALA A 138 41.10 21.01 -4.14
C ALA A 138 41.75 21.01 -5.54
N ARG A 139 42.13 19.84 -6.05
CA ARG A 139 42.79 19.68 -7.37
C ARG A 139 41.83 19.49 -8.54
N ARG A 140 40.52 19.33 -8.29
CA ARG A 140 39.56 18.98 -9.33
C ARG A 140 39.49 20.05 -10.43
N GLU A 141 39.64 19.63 -11.68
CA GLU A 141 39.32 20.48 -12.82
C GLU A 141 37.81 20.40 -13.10
N ARG A 142 37.11 21.55 -13.14
CA ARG A 142 35.66 21.60 -13.44
C ARG A 142 35.35 21.41 -14.94
N ARG A 143 36.07 20.49 -15.60
CA ARG A 143 35.94 20.19 -17.05
C ARG A 143 35.36 18.81 -17.32
N ARG A 144 35.40 17.89 -16.35
CA ARG A 144 34.85 16.53 -16.42
C ARG A 144 34.25 16.12 -15.07
N PRO A 145 33.40 15.08 -15.03
CA PRO A 145 32.98 14.51 -13.76
C PRO A 145 34.17 13.92 -13.00
N LEU A 146 34.33 14.26 -11.72
CA LEU A 146 35.36 13.68 -10.83
C LEU A 146 34.69 12.74 -9.83
N VAL A 147 35.18 11.51 -9.70
CA VAL A 147 34.73 10.56 -8.66
C VAL A 147 35.82 10.36 -7.60
N GLY A 148 35.53 10.71 -6.34
CA GLY A 148 36.35 10.35 -5.18
C GLY A 148 35.78 9.13 -4.46
N CYS A 149 36.48 7.99 -4.51
CA CYS A 149 36.04 6.72 -3.91
C CYS A 149 36.75 6.43 -2.59
N GLY A 150 36.03 6.38 -1.46
CA GLY A 150 36.65 6.14 -0.13
C GLY A 150 35.89 5.16 0.77
N GLY A 151 36.65 4.39 1.56
CA GLY A 151 36.11 3.33 2.44
C GLY A 151 35.58 3.84 3.78
N ALA A 152 34.33 3.51 4.14
CA ALA A 152 33.70 4.00 5.38
C ALA A 152 34.40 3.56 6.68
N ARG A 153 35.13 2.44 6.68
CA ARG A 153 35.88 1.93 7.85
C ARG A 153 37.11 2.78 8.22
N ASN A 154 37.59 3.63 7.32
CA ASN A 154 38.81 4.44 7.52
C ASN A 154 38.53 5.92 7.81
N LEU A 155 37.26 6.32 7.89
CA LEU A 155 36.83 7.70 8.14
C LEU A 155 36.45 7.95 9.63
N HIS A 156 36.73 6.99 10.51
CA HIS A 156 36.55 7.12 11.97
C HIS A 156 37.80 6.66 12.75
N PRO A 157 38.14 7.32 13.87
CA PRO A 157 39.20 6.86 14.77
C PRO A 157 38.82 5.53 15.43
N ARG A 158 39.76 4.57 15.43
CA ARG A 158 39.60 3.16 15.80
C ARG A 158 38.96 2.95 17.18
N ARG A 159 37.93 2.09 17.27
CA ARG A 159 37.56 1.33 18.49
C ARG A 159 37.46 -0.16 18.18
N GLY A 160 38.03 -0.96 19.08
CA GLY A 160 38.51 -2.32 18.84
C GLY A 160 37.48 -3.40 18.51
N GLN A 161 37.90 -4.33 17.65
CA GLN A 161 37.20 -5.57 17.32
C GLN A 161 37.43 -6.63 18.40
N ARG A 162 36.36 -7.31 18.83
CA ARG A 162 36.46 -8.67 19.38
C ARG A 162 35.98 -9.64 18.31
N GLY A 163 36.81 -10.63 17.99
CA GLY A 163 36.56 -11.62 16.96
C GLY A 163 35.59 -12.72 17.40
N SER A 164 34.88 -13.26 16.42
CA SER A 164 34.15 -14.53 16.52
C SER A 164 34.73 -15.49 15.48
N GLN A 165 35.67 -16.33 15.93
CA GLN A 165 36.00 -17.57 15.25
C GLN A 165 34.97 -18.63 15.61
N GLY A 166 34.48 -19.35 14.61
CA GLY A 166 33.78 -20.62 14.78
C GLY A 166 32.37 -20.59 14.24
N LEU A 167 32.19 -20.99 12.98
CA LEU A 167 30.97 -21.56 12.40
C LEU A 167 31.32 -22.06 10.98
N ARG A 168 32.13 -23.11 10.91
CA ARG A 168 32.17 -24.00 9.73
C ARG A 168 31.31 -25.21 10.09
N ASP A 169 30.52 -25.64 9.13
CA ASP A 169 29.54 -26.74 9.18
C ASP A 169 28.10 -26.29 9.49
N ARG A 170 27.43 -25.77 8.46
CA ARG A 170 25.97 -25.84 8.35
C ARG A 170 25.57 -26.37 6.97
N PRO A 171 24.53 -27.23 6.87
CA PRO A 171 24.10 -27.83 5.61
C PRO A 171 23.48 -26.80 4.67
N ARG A 172 23.64 -26.99 3.35
CA ARG A 172 22.95 -26.21 2.30
C ARG A 172 21.43 -26.32 2.48
N ILE A 173 20.75 -25.18 2.56
CA ILE A 173 19.28 -25.07 2.59
C ILE A 173 18.78 -24.84 1.15
N PRO A 174 17.61 -25.41 0.74
CA PRO A 174 17.11 -25.32 -0.62
C PRO A 174 16.67 -23.90 -1.01
N ASP A 175 16.67 -23.66 -2.31
CA ASP A 175 16.22 -22.46 -3.03
C ASP A 175 14.88 -21.92 -2.50
N ARG A 176 14.86 -20.70 -1.94
CA ARG A 176 13.62 -20.04 -1.50
C ARG A 176 13.11 -19.14 -2.62
N ARG A 177 12.05 -19.61 -3.29
CA ARG A 177 11.08 -18.74 -3.99
C ARG A 177 10.62 -17.64 -3.01
N ILE A 178 10.43 -16.42 -3.49
CA ILE A 178 9.70 -15.40 -2.72
C ILE A 178 8.28 -15.94 -2.59
N ASN A 179 7.96 -16.51 -1.42
CA ASN A 179 6.59 -16.93 -1.15
C ASN A 179 5.78 -15.67 -0.89
N PRO A 180 4.73 -15.40 -1.68
CA PRO A 180 3.84 -14.28 -1.41
C PRO A 180 3.21 -14.43 -0.03
N MET A 181 2.92 -13.30 0.61
CA MET A 181 2.27 -13.31 1.92
C MET A 181 0.88 -13.92 1.79
N PRO A 182 0.49 -14.80 2.72
CA PRO A 182 -0.76 -15.51 2.57
C PRO A 182 -1.95 -14.58 2.85
N VAL A 183 -3.02 -14.73 2.08
CA VAL A 183 -4.29 -14.00 2.25
C VAL A 183 -5.37 -14.88 2.85
N ARG A 184 -6.44 -14.25 3.32
CA ARG A 184 -7.67 -14.93 3.76
C ARG A 184 -8.81 -14.51 2.84
N ILE A 185 -9.72 -15.44 2.58
CA ILE A 185 -10.92 -15.15 1.78
C ILE A 185 -12.12 -15.11 2.72
N GLY A 186 -12.82 -13.97 2.69
CA GLY A 186 -14.03 -13.71 3.45
C GLY A 186 -15.21 -13.35 2.56
N ILE A 187 -16.37 -13.15 3.17
CA ILE A 187 -17.59 -12.75 2.47
C ILE A 187 -18.41 -11.76 3.29
N SER A 188 -18.98 -10.77 2.64
CA SER A 188 -20.03 -9.96 3.25
C SER A 188 -21.36 -10.74 3.22
N PRO A 189 -22.11 -10.79 4.33
CA PRO A 189 -23.39 -11.49 4.37
C PRO A 189 -24.48 -10.78 3.55
N ILE A 190 -24.18 -9.67 2.85
CA ILE A 190 -25.13 -8.82 2.14
C ILE A 190 -26.01 -9.59 1.12
N ALA A 191 -25.51 -10.67 0.53
CA ALA A 191 -26.29 -11.53 -0.36
C ALA A 191 -27.45 -12.25 0.34
N TRP A 192 -27.29 -12.60 1.62
CA TRP A 192 -28.35 -13.18 2.47
C TRP A 192 -29.01 -12.14 3.38
N GLN A 193 -28.42 -10.96 3.49
CA GLN A 193 -28.83 -9.94 4.44
C GLN A 193 -28.53 -8.56 3.88
N ASN A 194 -29.33 -8.16 2.89
CA ASN A 194 -29.16 -6.88 2.24
C ASN A 194 -29.51 -5.77 3.23
N ASP A 195 -28.51 -4.98 3.64
CA ASP A 195 -28.69 -3.93 4.65
C ASP A 195 -29.27 -2.64 4.04
N ASP A 196 -29.13 -2.43 2.73
CA ASP A 196 -29.74 -1.31 2.00
C ASP A 196 -31.22 -1.56 1.68
N LEU A 197 -31.57 -2.82 1.37
CA LEU A 197 -32.92 -3.27 1.04
C LEU A 197 -33.29 -4.55 1.82
N PRO A 198 -33.56 -4.46 3.14
CA PRO A 198 -33.79 -5.62 4.01
C PRO A 198 -34.89 -6.57 3.53
N ASP A 199 -35.93 -6.04 2.90
CA ASP A 199 -37.06 -6.81 2.39
C ASP A 199 -36.67 -7.82 1.30
N LEU A 200 -35.64 -7.54 0.49
CA LEU A 200 -35.15 -8.47 -0.55
C LEU A 200 -34.66 -9.79 0.05
N THR A 201 -34.21 -9.76 1.29
CA THR A 201 -33.56 -10.90 1.96
C THR A 201 -34.29 -11.31 3.23
N ALA A 202 -35.55 -10.92 3.41
CA ALA A 202 -36.34 -11.20 4.61
C ALA A 202 -36.53 -12.72 4.86
N ALA A 203 -36.47 -13.54 3.81
CA ALA A 203 -36.60 -14.99 3.89
C ALA A 203 -35.34 -15.72 4.41
N TYR A 204 -34.20 -15.03 4.48
CA TYR A 204 -32.92 -15.63 4.86
C TYR A 204 -32.54 -15.26 6.30
N THR A 205 -31.88 -16.20 6.98
CA THR A 205 -31.43 -16.03 8.37
C THR A 205 -29.92 -15.85 8.45
N MET A 206 -29.46 -15.19 9.52
CA MET A 206 -28.02 -15.04 9.76
C MET A 206 -27.34 -16.39 10.03
N GLU A 207 -28.04 -17.32 10.69
CA GLU A 207 -27.55 -18.69 10.89
C GLU A 207 -27.32 -19.41 9.56
N GLN A 208 -28.24 -19.25 8.60
CA GLN A 208 -28.09 -19.80 7.26
C GLN A 208 -26.87 -19.19 6.57
N ALA A 209 -26.73 -17.87 6.58
CA ALA A 209 -25.62 -17.18 5.92
C ALA A 209 -24.25 -17.60 6.47
N LEU A 210 -24.09 -17.75 7.79
CA LEU A 210 -22.84 -18.23 8.40
C LEU A 210 -22.52 -19.67 7.98
N ARG A 211 -23.50 -20.56 8.09
CA ARG A 211 -23.33 -21.98 7.74
C ARG A 211 -22.97 -22.15 6.27
N GLU A 212 -23.68 -21.45 5.39
CA GLU A 212 -23.44 -21.50 3.94
C GLU A 212 -22.11 -20.88 3.55
N SER A 213 -21.72 -19.76 4.17
CA SER A 213 -20.40 -19.16 3.98
C SER A 213 -19.28 -20.16 4.30
N ARG A 214 -19.37 -20.88 5.42
CA ARG A 214 -18.36 -21.89 5.77
C ARG A 214 -18.39 -23.08 4.81
N ALA A 215 -19.59 -23.55 4.43
CA ALA A 215 -19.76 -24.67 3.52
C ALA A 215 -19.16 -24.40 2.12
N ILE A 216 -19.22 -23.15 1.65
CA ILE A 216 -18.58 -22.72 0.39
C ILE A 216 -17.05 -22.72 0.51
N GLY A 217 -16.52 -22.40 1.70
CA GLY A 217 -15.09 -22.38 1.99
C GLY A 217 -14.56 -21.03 2.47
N TYR A 218 -15.43 -20.04 2.70
CA TYR A 218 -15.03 -18.79 3.33
C TYR A 218 -14.53 -19.04 4.76
N THR A 219 -13.55 -18.23 5.18
CA THR A 219 -12.91 -18.33 6.50
C THR A 219 -13.22 -17.14 7.39
N GLY A 220 -13.89 -16.14 6.84
CA GLY A 220 -14.30 -14.95 7.54
C GLY A 220 -15.58 -14.37 6.96
N VAL A 221 -16.28 -13.61 7.79
CA VAL A 221 -17.46 -12.85 7.39
C VAL A 221 -17.35 -11.42 7.90
N GLU A 222 -17.93 -10.48 7.18
CA GLU A 222 -18.12 -9.14 7.70
C GLU A 222 -19.33 -9.05 8.62
N ARG A 223 -19.33 -8.06 9.50
CA ARG A 223 -20.44 -7.79 10.42
C ARG A 223 -21.69 -7.34 9.65
N GLY A 224 -22.68 -8.22 9.52
CA GLY A 224 -24.02 -7.85 9.00
C GLY A 224 -24.99 -7.48 10.14
N GLN A 225 -25.93 -6.54 9.93
CA GLN A 225 -26.80 -6.01 10.99
C GLN A 225 -27.55 -7.06 11.85
N ARG A 226 -28.08 -8.16 11.28
CA ARG A 226 -28.85 -9.19 12.01
C ARG A 226 -27.99 -10.14 12.86
N MET A 227 -26.66 -9.96 12.91
CA MET A 227 -25.81 -10.68 13.86
C MET A 227 -26.01 -10.17 15.30
N PRO A 228 -25.73 -10.99 16.33
CA PRO A 228 -25.82 -10.57 17.72
C PRO A 228 -25.03 -9.29 18.02
N HIS A 229 -25.65 -8.35 18.75
CA HIS A 229 -25.01 -7.07 19.09
C HIS A 229 -24.04 -7.18 20.26
N ASP A 230 -24.24 -8.14 21.17
CA ASP A 230 -23.32 -8.36 22.27
C ASP A 230 -22.10 -9.18 21.82
N THR A 231 -20.91 -8.79 22.29
CA THR A 231 -19.65 -9.44 21.94
C THR A 231 -19.62 -10.94 22.27
N PRO A 232 -20.12 -11.42 23.44
CA PRO A 232 -20.18 -12.86 23.72
C PRO A 232 -21.09 -13.63 22.76
N GLY A 233 -22.25 -13.07 22.40
CA GLY A 233 -23.19 -13.65 21.44
C GLY A 233 -22.59 -13.76 20.05
N LEU A 234 -21.96 -12.69 19.56
CA LEU A 234 -21.30 -12.69 18.27
C LEU A 234 -20.14 -13.69 18.23
N ARG A 235 -19.31 -13.73 19.28
CA ARG A 235 -18.24 -14.73 19.43
C ARG A 235 -18.77 -16.16 19.29
N ARG A 236 -19.82 -16.51 20.04
CA ARG A 236 -20.42 -17.84 19.99
C ARG A 236 -20.94 -18.19 18.59
N ALA A 237 -21.56 -17.24 17.90
CA ALA A 237 -22.07 -17.46 16.54
C ALA A 237 -20.94 -17.71 15.54
N LEU A 238 -19.84 -16.95 15.63
CA LEU A 238 -18.66 -17.10 14.80
C LEU A 238 -17.92 -18.42 15.06
N GLU A 239 -17.67 -18.75 16.32
CA GLU A 239 -17.00 -20.00 16.73
C GLU A 239 -17.80 -21.25 16.38
N ALA A 240 -19.13 -21.22 16.53
CA ALA A 240 -20.01 -22.34 16.16
C ALA A 240 -19.97 -22.66 14.65
N ASN A 241 -19.56 -21.70 13.82
CA ASN A 241 -19.45 -21.85 12.37
C ASN A 241 -18.00 -21.90 11.87
N ASP A 242 -17.00 -21.90 12.76
CA ASP A 242 -15.57 -21.91 12.40
C ASP A 242 -15.20 -20.78 11.41
N ILE A 243 -15.67 -19.57 11.71
CA ILE A 243 -15.51 -18.37 10.87
C ILE A 243 -14.97 -17.22 11.72
N ALA A 244 -14.04 -16.44 11.18
CA ALA A 244 -13.54 -15.22 11.80
C ALA A 244 -14.39 -13.99 11.44
N LEU A 245 -14.33 -12.94 12.25
CA LEU A 245 -14.81 -11.62 11.85
C LEU A 245 -13.71 -10.94 11.02
N CYS A 246 -13.95 -10.72 9.72
CA CYS A 246 -12.95 -10.14 8.83
C CYS A 246 -13.04 -8.61 8.69
N GLY A 247 -14.10 -8.00 9.20
CA GLY A 247 -14.35 -6.57 9.09
C GLY A 247 -15.83 -6.28 9.32
N GLY A 248 -16.26 -5.11 8.91
CA GLY A 248 -17.66 -4.73 8.96
C GLY A 248 -17.88 -3.23 8.94
N TRP A 249 -19.02 -2.88 8.36
CA TRP A 249 -19.42 -1.51 8.07
C TRP A 249 -19.62 -0.66 9.33
N CYS A 250 -19.28 0.62 9.21
CA CYS A 250 -19.54 1.67 10.17
C CYS A 250 -19.95 2.95 9.42
N SER A 251 -21.19 3.39 9.64
CA SER A 251 -21.69 4.67 9.12
C SER A 251 -21.14 5.82 9.94
N GLY A 252 -20.10 6.45 9.42
CA GLY A 252 -19.50 7.64 9.98
C GLY A 252 -20.34 8.89 9.79
N ASN A 253 -20.24 9.85 10.70
CA ASN A 253 -20.94 11.13 10.61
C ASN A 253 -20.02 12.32 10.88
N LEU A 254 -18.73 12.17 10.62
CA LEU A 254 -17.70 13.12 11.04
C LEU A 254 -17.79 14.48 10.34
N LEU A 255 -18.50 14.61 9.21
CA LEU A 255 -18.82 15.93 8.64
C LEU A 255 -19.69 16.77 9.57
N VAL A 256 -20.63 16.14 10.30
CA VAL A 256 -21.61 16.83 11.14
C VAL A 256 -21.31 16.71 12.63
N ASN A 257 -20.75 15.58 13.07
CA ASN A 257 -20.34 15.36 14.45
C ASN A 257 -19.01 16.04 14.73
N ASP A 258 -18.77 16.43 15.98
CA ASP A 258 -17.41 16.69 16.44
C ASP A 258 -16.64 15.37 16.66
N LEU A 259 -15.33 15.47 16.88
CA LEU A 259 -14.48 14.29 17.00
C LEU A 259 -14.83 13.42 18.23
N GLU A 260 -15.21 14.03 19.35
CA GLU A 260 -15.52 13.27 20.57
C GLU A 260 -16.86 12.55 20.45
N ASP A 261 -17.83 13.17 19.77
CA ASP A 261 -19.10 12.57 19.44
C ASP A 261 -18.91 11.37 18.50
N GLU A 262 -18.07 11.52 17.48
CA GLU A 262 -17.77 10.42 16.55
C GLU A 262 -17.02 9.26 17.23
N LYS A 263 -16.06 9.58 18.12
CA LYS A 263 -15.38 8.56 18.95
C LYS A 263 -16.37 7.78 19.80
N ARG A 264 -17.32 8.47 20.46
CA ARG A 264 -18.36 7.80 21.27
C ARG A 264 -19.27 6.93 20.42
N ALA A 265 -19.61 7.37 19.20
CA ALA A 265 -20.45 6.61 18.28
C ALA A 265 -19.79 5.28 17.84
N VAL A 266 -18.48 5.29 17.56
CA VAL A 266 -17.75 4.11 17.07
C VAL A 266 -17.14 3.24 18.19
N ALA A 267 -17.05 3.74 19.43
CA ALA A 267 -16.35 3.07 20.54
C ALA A 267 -16.81 1.63 20.81
N ALA A 268 -18.12 1.38 20.84
CA ALA A 268 -18.65 0.04 21.09
C ALA A 268 -18.24 -0.97 19.99
N GLN A 269 -18.19 -0.51 18.73
CA GLN A 269 -17.75 -1.34 17.61
C GLN A 269 -16.23 -1.57 17.66
N VAL A 270 -15.44 -0.55 18.01
CA VAL A 270 -13.99 -0.67 18.25
C VAL A 270 -13.71 -1.76 19.29
N GLU A 271 -14.35 -1.67 20.47
CA GLU A 271 -14.16 -2.64 21.55
C GLU A 271 -14.56 -4.06 21.12
N GLN A 272 -15.72 -4.20 20.45
CA GLN A 272 -16.19 -5.49 19.97
C GLN A 272 -15.24 -6.10 18.94
N PHE A 273 -14.79 -5.31 17.95
CA PHE A 273 -13.94 -5.79 16.87
C PHE A 273 -12.54 -6.15 17.38
N VAL A 274 -11.98 -5.37 18.29
CA VAL A 274 -10.72 -5.70 18.98
C VAL A 274 -10.86 -7.02 19.75
N ALA A 275 -11.95 -7.18 20.52
CA ALA A 275 -12.18 -8.40 21.27
C ALA A 275 -12.32 -9.64 20.37
N LEU A 276 -12.88 -9.48 19.16
CA LEU A 276 -13.09 -10.56 18.20
C LEU A 276 -11.92 -10.75 17.23
N GLY A 277 -10.87 -9.95 17.34
CA GLY A 277 -9.69 -10.04 16.47
C GLY A 277 -9.96 -9.64 15.02
N ALA A 278 -10.96 -8.78 14.78
CA ALA A 278 -11.20 -8.23 13.45
C ALA A 278 -10.06 -7.27 13.06
N PRO A 279 -9.61 -7.28 11.80
CA PRO A 279 -8.45 -6.52 11.37
C PRO A 279 -8.72 -5.02 11.23
N CYS A 280 -9.96 -4.64 10.94
CA CYS A 280 -10.35 -3.26 10.69
C CYS A 280 -11.85 -3.04 10.90
N ILE A 281 -12.22 -1.77 11.09
CA ILE A 281 -13.56 -1.26 10.85
C ILE A 281 -13.58 -0.65 9.45
N VAL A 282 -14.61 -1.00 8.69
CA VAL A 282 -14.88 -0.46 7.36
C VAL A 282 -15.71 0.80 7.54
N TYR A 283 -15.07 1.97 7.40
CA TYR A 283 -15.68 3.26 7.73
C TYR A 283 -16.00 4.05 6.45
N ALA A 284 -17.20 4.60 6.34
CA ALA A 284 -17.55 5.55 5.28
C ALA A 284 -18.27 6.76 5.85
N GLU A 285 -18.09 7.93 5.23
CA GLU A 285 -18.87 9.11 5.58
C GLU A 285 -20.31 8.98 5.07
N PHE A 286 -21.26 8.97 6.02
CA PHE A 286 -22.66 8.67 5.77
C PHE A 286 -23.60 9.84 6.05
N SER A 287 -23.15 10.90 6.73
CA SER A 287 -24.07 11.95 7.24
C SER A 287 -24.90 12.66 6.17
N ASN A 288 -24.42 12.70 4.92
CA ASN A 288 -25.09 13.32 3.79
C ASN A 288 -25.17 12.43 2.54
N THR A 289 -24.92 11.11 2.69
CA THR A 289 -24.95 10.18 1.56
C THR A 289 -26.34 10.07 0.94
N VAL A 290 -26.39 9.81 -0.37
CA VAL A 290 -27.64 9.52 -1.09
C VAL A 290 -27.86 8.02 -1.29
N GLN A 291 -26.96 7.13 -0.84
CA GLN A 291 -27.04 5.70 -1.14
C GLN A 291 -28.38 5.05 -0.71
N GLY A 292 -28.90 5.43 0.47
CA GLY A 292 -30.15 4.91 1.02
C GLY A 292 -31.41 5.66 0.57
N GLN A 293 -31.29 6.60 -0.36
CA GLN A 293 -32.38 7.49 -0.76
C GLN A 293 -32.97 7.06 -2.11
N SER A 294 -34.05 6.27 -2.12
CA SER A 294 -34.66 5.76 -3.36
C SER A 294 -35.12 6.86 -4.33
N GLY A 295 -35.43 8.05 -3.81
CA GLY A 295 -35.87 9.20 -4.61
C GLY A 295 -34.75 10.11 -5.12
N THR A 296 -33.49 9.83 -4.77
CA THR A 296 -32.35 10.69 -5.09
C THR A 296 -31.38 9.97 -6.01
N PRO A 297 -31.24 10.43 -7.27
CA PRO A 297 -30.25 9.89 -8.20
C PRO A 297 -28.82 10.02 -7.67
N VAL A 298 -27.96 9.06 -8.02
CA VAL A 298 -26.54 9.11 -7.59
C VAL A 298 -25.81 10.33 -8.17
N SER A 299 -26.25 10.83 -9.33
CA SER A 299 -25.71 12.06 -9.92
C SER A 299 -25.86 13.30 -9.02
N ARG A 300 -26.80 13.26 -8.06
CA ARG A 300 -27.10 14.32 -7.09
C ARG A 300 -26.41 14.12 -5.74
N ARG A 301 -25.48 13.17 -5.63
CA ARG A 301 -24.71 12.98 -4.41
C ARG A 301 -24.00 14.27 -3.96
N PRO A 302 -23.70 14.41 -2.66
CA PRO A 302 -22.87 15.51 -2.19
C PRO A 302 -21.49 15.48 -2.86
N ARG A 303 -21.00 16.65 -3.26
CA ARG A 303 -19.64 16.84 -3.78
C ARG A 303 -18.95 17.92 -2.98
N LEU A 304 -17.75 17.61 -2.54
CA LEU A 304 -16.86 18.53 -1.84
C LEU A 304 -15.71 18.92 -2.76
N SER A 305 -15.22 20.15 -2.60
CA SER A 305 -13.96 20.57 -3.20
C SER A 305 -12.78 19.80 -2.60
N ARG A 306 -11.64 19.83 -3.29
CA ARG A 306 -10.40 19.22 -2.79
C ARG A 306 -10.00 19.75 -1.41
N ASP A 307 -10.13 21.05 -1.18
CA ASP A 307 -9.77 21.67 0.10
C ASP A 307 -10.70 21.21 1.23
N GLU A 308 -11.99 21.05 0.95
CA GLU A 308 -12.96 20.50 1.90
C GLU A 308 -12.67 19.02 2.22
N ILE A 309 -12.30 18.23 1.21
CA ILE A 309 -11.88 16.82 1.42
C ILE A 309 -10.57 16.76 2.22
N HIS A 310 -9.62 17.64 1.98
CA HIS A 310 -8.39 17.70 2.79
C HIS A 310 -8.68 18.07 4.25
N ALA A 311 -9.60 19.02 4.50
CA ALA A 311 -10.03 19.37 5.84
C ALA A 311 -10.73 18.19 6.53
N TYR A 312 -11.59 17.46 5.79
CA TYR A 312 -12.19 16.22 6.27
C TYR A 312 -11.14 15.15 6.59
N ALA A 313 -10.17 14.94 5.69
CA ALA A 313 -9.09 13.96 5.84
C ALA A 313 -8.27 14.18 7.11
N ALA A 314 -8.02 15.45 7.48
CA ALA A 314 -7.32 15.79 8.72
C ALA A 314 -8.10 15.32 9.96
N ARG A 315 -9.42 15.58 9.98
CA ARG A 315 -10.31 15.15 11.07
C ARG A 315 -10.45 13.64 11.12
N LEU A 316 -10.61 12.99 9.97
CA LEU A 316 -10.63 11.52 9.85
C LEU A 316 -9.31 10.91 10.37
N GLY A 317 -8.19 11.57 10.10
CA GLY A 317 -6.88 11.18 10.61
C GLY A 317 -6.78 11.20 12.14
N GLU A 318 -7.45 12.14 12.81
CA GLU A 318 -7.51 12.16 14.27
C GLU A 318 -8.35 11.00 14.83
N LEU A 319 -9.47 10.69 14.19
CA LEU A 319 -10.28 9.51 14.55
C LEU A 319 -9.50 8.21 14.33
N ALA A 320 -8.85 8.07 13.18
CA ALA A 320 -8.06 6.89 12.84
C ALA A 320 -6.88 6.67 13.79
N ARG A 321 -6.16 7.73 14.19
CA ARG A 321 -5.10 7.64 15.21
C ARG A 321 -5.65 7.19 16.57
N TRP A 322 -6.82 7.70 16.96
CA TRP A 322 -7.46 7.26 18.20
C TRP A 322 -7.85 5.79 18.13
N MET A 323 -8.48 5.34 17.03
CA MET A 323 -8.83 3.91 16.81
C MET A 323 -7.59 3.03 16.86
N ALA A 324 -6.51 3.44 16.17
CA ALA A 324 -5.24 2.71 16.17
C ALA A 324 -4.64 2.62 17.59
N GLY A 325 -4.76 3.68 18.39
CA GLY A 325 -4.40 3.68 19.80
C GLY A 325 -5.23 2.71 20.67
N GLN A 326 -6.44 2.37 20.24
CA GLN A 326 -7.27 1.31 20.85
C GLN A 326 -6.98 -0.09 20.27
N GLY A 327 -6.08 -0.21 19.29
CA GLY A 327 -5.78 -1.47 18.61
C GLY A 327 -6.71 -1.78 17.42
N MET A 328 -7.46 -0.82 16.90
CA MET A 328 -8.34 -1.00 15.75
C MET A 328 -7.92 -0.12 14.57
N GLN A 329 -7.81 -0.71 13.37
CA GLN A 329 -7.48 0.05 12.17
C GLN A 329 -8.75 0.55 11.47
N LEU A 330 -8.69 1.74 10.89
CA LEU A 330 -9.75 2.30 10.04
C LEU A 330 -9.41 2.01 8.58
N ALA A 331 -10.29 1.28 7.87
CA ALA A 331 -10.24 1.14 6.42
C ALA A 331 -11.36 1.99 5.82
N TYR A 332 -11.01 3.09 5.16
CA TYR A 332 -11.97 4.00 4.56
C TYR A 332 -12.55 3.39 3.28
N HIS A 333 -13.87 3.29 3.22
CA HIS A 333 -14.61 2.76 2.09
C HIS A 333 -15.11 3.91 1.22
N HIS A 334 -14.50 4.06 0.04
CA HIS A 334 -15.09 4.90 -1.01
C HIS A 334 -16.36 4.23 -1.51
N HIS A 335 -17.43 4.99 -1.68
CA HIS A 335 -18.75 4.40 -1.88
C HIS A 335 -19.64 5.26 -2.78
N MET A 336 -20.46 4.59 -3.58
CA MET A 336 -21.44 5.22 -4.45
C MET A 336 -22.44 6.04 -3.63
N GLY A 337 -22.71 7.27 -4.05
CA GLY A 337 -23.61 8.20 -3.37
C GLY A 337 -23.00 8.97 -2.20
N SER A 338 -21.71 8.76 -1.88
CA SER A 338 -21.01 9.46 -0.78
C SER A 338 -20.16 10.65 -1.28
N ILE A 339 -19.52 11.37 -0.36
CA ILE A 339 -18.58 12.45 -0.70
C ILE A 339 -17.25 11.95 -1.31
N ILE A 340 -16.92 10.67 -1.14
CA ILE A 340 -15.72 10.03 -1.69
C ILE A 340 -16.16 8.82 -2.50
N GLU A 341 -16.34 9.01 -3.80
CA GLU A 341 -16.85 7.99 -4.72
C GLU A 341 -15.90 7.74 -5.90
N ASN A 342 -15.40 8.81 -6.52
CA ASN A 342 -14.59 8.70 -7.73
C ASN A 342 -13.07 8.71 -7.42
N GLU A 343 -12.27 8.44 -8.45
CA GLU A 343 -10.81 8.34 -8.33
C GLU A 343 -10.16 9.60 -7.74
N ASP A 344 -10.59 10.79 -8.18
CA ASP A 344 -10.02 12.06 -7.71
C ASP A 344 -10.28 12.25 -6.21
N GLU A 345 -11.50 11.96 -5.75
CA GLU A 345 -11.87 12.10 -4.34
C GLU A 345 -11.13 11.09 -3.45
N VAL A 346 -10.98 9.84 -3.92
CA VAL A 346 -10.14 8.83 -3.25
C VAL A 346 -8.70 9.33 -3.15
N ASN A 347 -8.17 9.88 -4.24
CA ASN A 347 -6.81 10.41 -4.28
C ASN A 347 -6.63 11.60 -3.32
N TRP A 348 -7.55 12.56 -3.30
CA TRP A 348 -7.48 13.72 -2.41
C TRP A 348 -7.57 13.31 -0.94
N LEU A 349 -8.43 12.34 -0.61
CA LEU A 349 -8.52 11.81 0.75
C LEU A 349 -7.20 11.15 1.16
N MET A 350 -6.64 10.27 0.33
CA MET A 350 -5.40 9.55 0.63
C MET A 350 -4.18 10.48 0.70
N GLU A 351 -4.11 11.51 -0.14
CA GLU A 351 -3.04 12.53 -0.12
C GLU A 351 -2.97 13.31 1.19
N ALA A 352 -4.12 13.71 1.72
CA ALA A 352 -4.19 14.60 2.87
C ALA A 352 -4.30 13.86 4.21
N SER A 353 -4.68 12.57 4.20
CA SER A 353 -4.81 11.76 5.41
C SER A 353 -3.48 11.15 5.86
N PRO A 354 -3.31 10.95 7.18
CA PRO A 354 -2.13 10.27 7.72
C PRO A 354 -2.21 8.76 7.45
N ARG A 355 -1.12 8.03 7.70
CA ARG A 355 -1.01 6.58 7.37
C ARG A 355 -2.02 5.69 8.09
N GLU A 356 -2.54 6.12 9.24
CA GLU A 356 -3.55 5.38 10.01
C GLU A 356 -4.92 5.34 9.33
N VAL A 357 -5.17 6.22 8.35
CA VAL A 357 -6.32 6.09 7.46
C VAL A 357 -5.92 5.10 6.37
N HIS A 358 -6.41 3.88 6.45
CA HIS A 358 -6.21 2.89 5.40
C HIS A 358 -7.30 2.99 4.34
N LEU A 359 -7.08 2.37 3.18
CA LEU A 359 -8.03 2.23 2.11
C LEU A 359 -8.67 0.83 2.19
N LEU A 360 -10.00 0.79 2.14
CA LEU A 360 -10.72 -0.37 1.64
C LEU A 360 -10.80 -0.24 0.12
N TYR A 361 -10.12 -1.14 -0.57
CA TYR A 361 -10.12 -1.19 -2.03
C TYR A 361 -11.29 -2.04 -2.50
N ASP A 362 -12.40 -1.38 -2.84
CA ASP A 362 -13.55 -2.01 -3.48
C ASP A 362 -13.49 -1.86 -5.01
N THR A 363 -13.48 -2.98 -5.72
CA THR A 363 -13.40 -2.98 -7.18
C THR A 363 -14.66 -2.45 -7.87
N GLY A 364 -15.84 -2.80 -7.35
CA GLY A 364 -17.12 -2.50 -7.99
C GLY A 364 -17.49 -1.04 -7.83
N HIS A 365 -17.30 -0.49 -6.63
CA HIS A 365 -17.52 0.93 -6.36
C HIS A 365 -16.54 1.81 -7.14
N LEU A 366 -15.26 1.42 -7.28
CA LEU A 366 -14.32 2.16 -8.14
C LEU A 366 -14.81 2.18 -9.59
N ARG A 367 -15.12 1.00 -10.14
CA ARG A 367 -15.57 0.90 -11.53
C ARG A 367 -16.87 1.69 -11.77
N PHE A 368 -17.83 1.59 -10.85
CA PHE A 368 -19.11 2.30 -10.98
C PHE A 368 -18.95 3.81 -10.71
N GLY A 369 -17.99 4.22 -9.88
CA GLY A 369 -17.57 5.62 -9.70
C GLY A 369 -16.81 6.19 -10.91
N GLY A 370 -16.46 5.34 -11.89
CA GLY A 370 -15.74 5.72 -13.11
C GLY A 370 -14.22 5.80 -12.95
N ALA A 371 -13.67 5.20 -11.89
CA ALA A 371 -12.24 5.10 -11.66
C ALA A 371 -11.58 3.96 -12.45
N ASP A 372 -10.28 4.08 -12.70
CA ASP A 372 -9.43 2.94 -13.08
C ASP A 372 -8.97 2.21 -11.81
N GLU A 373 -9.45 0.99 -11.62
CA GLU A 373 -9.19 0.25 -10.38
C GLU A 373 -7.71 -0.11 -10.24
N LEU A 374 -7.01 -0.31 -11.36
CA LEU A 374 -5.57 -0.53 -11.33
C LEU A 374 -4.84 0.78 -10.98
N ALA A 375 -5.23 1.92 -11.52
CA ALA A 375 -4.57 3.19 -11.21
C ALA A 375 -4.57 3.48 -9.69
N VAL A 376 -5.69 3.20 -9.00
CA VAL A 376 -5.78 3.34 -7.54
C VAL A 376 -4.78 2.42 -6.81
N LEU A 377 -4.66 1.16 -7.24
CA LEU A 377 -3.68 0.22 -6.67
C LEU A 377 -2.22 0.60 -6.96
N ASP A 378 -1.94 1.24 -8.11
CA ASP A 378 -0.57 1.72 -8.41
C ASP A 378 -0.20 2.90 -7.52
N ARG A 379 -1.16 3.77 -7.23
CA ARG A 379 -0.92 5.00 -6.50
C ARG A 379 -0.86 4.81 -4.98
N TRP A 380 -1.70 3.92 -4.44
CA TRP A 380 -1.86 3.74 -3.00
C TRP A 380 -1.63 2.30 -2.50
N PRO A 381 -0.62 1.55 -2.98
CA PRO A 381 -0.42 0.16 -2.63
C PRO A 381 -0.18 -0.05 -1.13
N ASP A 382 0.45 0.92 -0.46
CA ASP A 382 0.76 0.90 0.97
C ASP A 382 -0.41 1.30 1.87
N ARG A 383 -1.50 1.83 1.28
CA ARG A 383 -2.71 2.21 2.02
C ARG A 383 -3.76 1.11 2.05
N VAL A 384 -3.73 0.15 1.12
CA VAL A 384 -4.73 -0.93 1.04
C VAL A 384 -4.59 -1.88 2.24
N LEU A 385 -5.59 -1.86 3.13
CA LEU A 385 -5.66 -2.77 4.28
C LEU A 385 -6.70 -3.87 4.07
N HIS A 386 -7.81 -3.52 3.44
CA HIS A 386 -8.95 -4.42 3.22
C HIS A 386 -9.36 -4.37 1.75
N VAL A 387 -9.80 -5.50 1.19
CA VAL A 387 -10.13 -5.61 -0.23
C VAL A 387 -11.52 -6.20 -0.36
N HIS A 388 -12.39 -5.49 -1.09
CA HIS A 388 -13.68 -5.99 -1.52
C HIS A 388 -13.63 -6.29 -3.01
N TYR A 389 -13.93 -7.54 -3.36
CA TYR A 389 -14.07 -7.99 -4.73
C TYR A 389 -15.56 -8.03 -5.07
N LYS A 390 -15.99 -6.91 -5.65
CA LYS A 390 -17.33 -6.64 -6.16
C LYS A 390 -17.22 -6.40 -7.66
N ASP A 391 -17.94 -7.17 -8.46
CA ASP A 391 -17.99 -6.98 -9.92
C ASP A 391 -19.19 -6.12 -10.30
N VAL A 392 -19.21 -5.63 -11.54
CA VAL A 392 -20.30 -4.81 -12.07
C VAL A 392 -20.72 -5.27 -13.46
N ARG A 393 -22.03 -5.24 -13.72
CA ARG A 393 -22.61 -5.49 -15.04
C ARG A 393 -22.67 -4.19 -15.84
N PRO A 394 -21.79 -3.96 -16.83
CA PRO A 394 -21.63 -2.65 -17.46
C PRO A 394 -22.90 -2.17 -18.18
N LYS A 395 -23.66 -3.08 -18.78
CA LYS A 395 -24.93 -2.74 -19.45
C LYS A 395 -25.96 -2.15 -18.48
N ILE A 396 -26.03 -2.67 -17.26
CA ILE A 396 -26.94 -2.18 -16.23
C ILE A 396 -26.44 -0.84 -15.69
N VAL A 397 -25.13 -0.72 -15.42
CA VAL A 397 -24.50 0.54 -15.02
C VAL A 397 -24.77 1.66 -16.02
N ASP A 398 -24.63 1.39 -17.32
CA ASP A 398 -24.90 2.36 -18.39
C ASP A 398 -26.37 2.77 -18.40
N GLN A 399 -27.29 1.81 -18.23
CA GLN A 399 -28.74 2.09 -18.15
C GLN A 399 -29.09 2.96 -16.94
N ILE A 400 -28.53 2.66 -15.77
CA ILE A 400 -28.75 3.42 -14.53
C ILE A 400 -28.27 4.86 -14.69
N ARG A 401 -27.09 5.06 -15.30
CA ARG A 401 -26.56 6.40 -15.60
C ARG A 401 -27.42 7.14 -16.62
N ALA A 402 -27.82 6.48 -17.70
CA ALA A 402 -28.65 7.10 -18.75
C ALA A 402 -30.04 7.51 -18.24
N SER A 403 -30.56 6.78 -17.25
CA SER A 403 -31.89 7.00 -16.68
C SER A 403 -31.88 7.84 -15.39
N ASP A 404 -30.70 8.31 -14.96
CA ASP A 404 -30.48 9.08 -13.74
C ASP A 404 -31.15 8.45 -12.51
N CYS A 405 -30.89 7.17 -12.25
CA CYS A 405 -31.53 6.43 -11.15
C CYS A 405 -30.78 6.55 -9.82
N SER A 406 -31.46 6.15 -8.73
CA SER A 406 -30.87 6.05 -7.40
C SER A 406 -29.91 4.85 -7.28
N PHE A 407 -29.12 4.83 -6.21
CA PHE A 407 -28.26 3.68 -5.89
C PHE A 407 -29.10 2.41 -5.68
N LEU A 408 -30.22 2.52 -4.97
CA LEU A 408 -31.11 1.39 -4.68
C LEU A 408 -31.74 0.81 -5.96
N ASP A 409 -32.08 1.66 -6.93
CA ASP A 409 -32.53 1.19 -8.26
C ASP A 409 -31.43 0.38 -8.96
N ALA A 410 -30.17 0.80 -8.83
CA ALA A 410 -29.03 0.08 -9.39
C ALA A 410 -28.87 -1.31 -8.76
N VAL A 411 -29.02 -1.42 -7.43
CA VAL A 411 -28.99 -2.70 -6.71
C VAL A 411 -30.12 -3.62 -7.18
N ILE A 412 -31.36 -3.11 -7.26
CA ILE A 412 -32.54 -3.88 -7.72
C ILE A 412 -32.38 -4.33 -9.18
N ALA A 413 -31.79 -3.48 -10.02
CA ALA A 413 -31.50 -3.79 -11.41
C ALA A 413 -30.36 -4.81 -11.59
N GLY A 414 -29.57 -5.07 -10.54
CA GLY A 414 -28.43 -5.99 -10.60
C GLY A 414 -27.18 -5.33 -11.19
N ALA A 415 -26.91 -4.07 -10.86
CA ALA A 415 -25.68 -3.41 -11.29
C ALA A 415 -24.43 -4.10 -10.72
N PHE A 416 -24.45 -4.49 -9.45
CA PHE A 416 -23.38 -5.25 -8.81
C PHE A 416 -23.58 -6.76 -8.94
N THR A 417 -22.46 -7.49 -8.93
CA THR A 417 -22.42 -8.94 -8.96
C THR A 417 -21.13 -9.49 -8.36
N VAL A 418 -21.04 -10.80 -8.26
CA VAL A 418 -19.88 -11.52 -7.75
C VAL A 418 -18.80 -11.68 -8.83
N PRO A 419 -17.52 -11.86 -8.44
CA PRO A 419 -16.47 -12.24 -9.37
C PRO A 419 -16.80 -13.50 -10.16
N GLY A 420 -16.58 -13.45 -11.48
CA GLY A 420 -16.79 -14.59 -12.37
C GLY A 420 -18.19 -14.70 -12.97
N ASP A 421 -19.07 -13.75 -12.67
CA ASP A 421 -20.31 -13.57 -13.43
C ASP A 421 -19.96 -13.30 -14.92
N PRO A 422 -20.51 -14.05 -15.88
CA PRO A 422 -20.30 -13.80 -17.31
C PRO A 422 -20.74 -12.40 -17.79
N GLU A 423 -21.63 -11.75 -17.06
CA GLU A 423 -22.06 -10.37 -17.34
C GLU A 423 -21.23 -9.32 -16.59
N GLY A 424 -20.33 -9.74 -15.69
CA GLY A 424 -19.35 -8.90 -15.03
C GLY A 424 -18.27 -8.39 -15.99
N CYS A 425 -17.46 -7.42 -15.56
CA CYS A 425 -16.44 -6.82 -16.44
C CYS A 425 -15.08 -6.58 -15.79
N ILE A 426 -14.90 -6.88 -14.51
CA ILE A 426 -13.63 -6.63 -13.80
C ILE A 426 -12.66 -7.81 -13.96
N ASP A 427 -11.41 -7.51 -14.35
CA ASP A 427 -10.33 -8.51 -14.47
C ASP A 427 -9.68 -8.78 -13.11
N PHE A 428 -10.32 -9.63 -12.31
CA PHE A 428 -9.81 -10.03 -11.00
C PHE A 428 -8.48 -10.79 -11.06
N ALA A 429 -8.13 -11.42 -12.19
CA ALA A 429 -6.84 -12.10 -12.32
C ALA A 429 -5.70 -11.08 -12.38
N THR A 430 -5.88 -9.97 -13.10
CA THR A 430 -4.92 -8.86 -13.12
C THR A 430 -4.83 -8.17 -11.76
N ILE A 431 -5.96 -7.87 -11.13
CA ILE A 431 -5.98 -7.27 -9.78
C ILE A 431 -5.26 -8.17 -8.78
N THR A 432 -5.52 -9.48 -8.79
CA THR A 432 -4.86 -10.44 -7.87
C THR A 432 -3.35 -10.49 -8.09
N ARG A 433 -2.87 -10.49 -9.34
CA ARG A 433 -1.42 -10.40 -9.62
C ARG A 433 -0.80 -9.13 -9.07
N LYS A 434 -1.56 -8.04 -9.04
CA LYS A 434 -1.10 -6.76 -8.49
C LYS A 434 -1.06 -6.78 -6.96
N LEU A 435 -2.05 -7.39 -6.32
CA LEU A 435 -2.00 -7.67 -4.87
C LEU A 435 -0.77 -8.51 -4.50
N VAL A 436 -0.43 -9.53 -5.30
CA VAL A 436 0.82 -10.29 -5.14
C VAL A 436 2.05 -9.39 -5.27
N ALA A 437 2.11 -8.56 -6.31
CA ALA A 437 3.25 -7.69 -6.59
C ALA A 437 3.51 -6.66 -5.48
N MET A 438 2.46 -6.20 -4.79
CA MET A 438 2.59 -5.29 -3.64
C MET A 438 2.74 -6.00 -2.29
N ASN A 439 2.87 -7.33 -2.27
CA ASN A 439 2.92 -8.16 -1.06
C ASN A 439 1.72 -7.94 -0.13
N TYR A 440 0.53 -7.77 -0.71
CA TYR A 440 -0.70 -7.60 0.08
C TYR A 440 -0.89 -8.80 1.02
N ALA A 441 -1.16 -8.49 2.29
CA ALA A 441 -1.46 -9.47 3.32
C ALA A 441 -2.71 -9.00 4.07
N GLY A 442 -3.81 -9.73 3.95
CA GLY A 442 -5.07 -9.32 4.53
C GLY A 442 -6.23 -10.17 4.03
N TRP A 443 -7.40 -9.56 3.98
CA TRP A 443 -8.64 -10.20 3.58
C TRP A 443 -9.08 -9.72 2.20
N ILE A 444 -9.38 -10.69 1.34
CA ILE A 444 -10.13 -10.46 0.11
C ILE A 444 -11.56 -10.94 0.39
N VAL A 445 -12.50 -10.00 0.40
CA VAL A 445 -13.90 -10.25 0.75
C VAL A 445 -14.75 -10.20 -0.51
N VAL A 446 -15.55 -11.24 -0.76
CA VAL A 446 -16.59 -11.18 -1.79
C VAL A 446 -17.75 -10.36 -1.25
N GLU A 447 -18.19 -9.37 -2.01
CA GLU A 447 -19.27 -8.48 -1.62
C GLU A 447 -20.10 -8.15 -2.87
N ALA A 448 -21.41 -8.40 -2.83
CA ALA A 448 -22.30 -8.13 -3.95
C ALA A 448 -23.76 -8.11 -3.49
N GLU A 449 -24.31 -6.92 -3.34
CA GLU A 449 -25.74 -6.69 -3.12
C GLU A 449 -26.53 -7.02 -4.38
N GLN A 450 -27.38 -8.05 -4.28
CA GLN A 450 -28.21 -8.53 -5.37
C GLN A 450 -29.59 -8.90 -4.85
N ASP A 451 -30.57 -8.96 -5.76
CA ASP A 451 -31.89 -9.54 -5.50
C ASP A 451 -31.77 -11.08 -5.48
N PRO A 452 -31.99 -11.76 -4.34
CA PRO A 452 -31.89 -13.21 -4.23
C PRO A 452 -32.85 -13.97 -5.16
N ALA A 453 -33.94 -13.34 -5.62
CA ALA A 453 -34.86 -13.95 -6.58
C ALA A 453 -34.22 -14.14 -7.97
N LYS A 454 -33.21 -13.32 -8.30
CA LYS A 454 -32.45 -13.39 -9.57
C LYS A 454 -31.08 -14.02 -9.38
N ALA A 455 -30.48 -13.79 -8.22
CA ALA A 455 -29.12 -14.20 -7.87
C ALA A 455 -29.14 -14.98 -6.54
N PRO A 456 -29.44 -16.29 -6.58
CA PRO A 456 -29.46 -17.14 -5.40
C PRO A 456 -28.17 -17.01 -4.56
N PRO A 457 -28.27 -16.66 -3.26
CA PRO A 457 -27.10 -16.25 -2.49
C PRO A 457 -26.01 -17.32 -2.41
N TYR A 458 -26.36 -18.59 -2.23
CA TYR A 458 -25.40 -19.69 -2.14
C TYR A 458 -24.61 -19.87 -3.44
N GLU A 459 -25.30 -19.96 -4.57
CA GLU A 459 -24.72 -20.21 -5.88
C GLU A 459 -23.82 -19.06 -6.34
N CYS A 460 -24.29 -17.82 -6.18
CA CYS A 460 -23.51 -16.63 -6.52
C CYS A 460 -22.29 -16.51 -5.61
N SER A 461 -22.45 -16.69 -4.31
CA SER A 461 -21.32 -16.62 -3.37
C SER A 461 -20.30 -17.72 -3.60
N ARG A 462 -20.73 -18.92 -4.02
CA ARG A 462 -19.82 -20.00 -4.44
C ARG A 462 -19.04 -19.64 -5.70
N LEU A 463 -19.71 -19.05 -6.70
CA LEU A 463 -19.04 -18.58 -7.93
C LEU A 463 -17.96 -17.54 -7.61
N GLY A 464 -18.26 -16.56 -6.76
CA GLY A 464 -17.29 -15.57 -6.29
C GLY A 464 -16.09 -16.23 -5.61
N TYR A 465 -16.34 -17.15 -4.67
CA TYR A 465 -15.28 -17.87 -3.96
C TYR A 465 -14.36 -18.65 -4.91
N GLU A 466 -14.95 -19.44 -5.81
CA GLU A 466 -14.22 -20.29 -6.76
C GLU A 466 -13.36 -19.44 -7.70
N THR A 467 -13.90 -18.31 -8.17
CA THR A 467 -13.20 -17.38 -9.05
C THR A 467 -12.00 -16.74 -8.37
N ILE A 468 -12.18 -16.20 -7.16
CA ILE A 468 -11.07 -15.58 -6.40
C ILE A 468 -10.01 -16.61 -6.04
N THR A 469 -10.45 -17.79 -5.58
CA THR A 469 -9.55 -18.87 -5.23
C THR A 469 -8.72 -19.32 -6.43
N ALA A 470 -9.34 -19.42 -7.61
CA ALA A 470 -8.62 -19.72 -8.86
C ALA A 470 -7.64 -18.61 -9.23
N ALA A 471 -8.04 -17.33 -9.12
CA ALA A 471 -7.16 -16.19 -9.39
C ALA A 471 -5.94 -16.18 -8.45
N CYS A 472 -6.14 -16.40 -7.15
CA CYS A 472 -5.07 -16.49 -6.16
C CYS A 472 -4.11 -17.65 -6.48
N ARG A 473 -4.63 -18.86 -6.72
CA ARG A 473 -3.81 -20.03 -7.09
C ARG A 473 -3.00 -19.79 -8.35
N ASN A 474 -3.60 -19.20 -9.38
CA ASN A 474 -2.94 -18.88 -10.65
C ASN A 474 -1.87 -17.81 -10.50
N ALA A 475 -2.05 -16.87 -9.57
CA ALA A 475 -1.07 -15.85 -9.23
C ALA A 475 0.00 -16.33 -8.23
N GLY A 476 -0.12 -17.56 -7.72
CA GLY A 476 0.78 -18.14 -6.72
C GLY A 476 0.55 -17.61 -5.30
N LEU A 477 -0.56 -16.93 -5.03
CA LEU A 477 -0.91 -16.36 -3.74
C LEU A 477 -1.46 -17.45 -2.81
N ASP A 478 -0.79 -17.67 -1.68
CA ASP A 478 -1.22 -18.64 -0.67
C ASP A 478 -2.50 -18.18 0.03
N ILE A 479 -3.46 -19.10 0.22
CA ILE A 479 -4.71 -18.84 0.93
C ILE A 479 -4.67 -19.59 2.26
N ILE A 480 -4.82 -18.87 3.37
CA ILE A 480 -5.01 -19.47 4.70
C ILE A 480 -6.45 -19.97 4.82
N ARG A 481 -6.60 -21.22 5.27
CA ARG A 481 -7.90 -21.89 5.45
C ARG A 481 -8.34 -21.97 6.89
#